data_AF-A0A957L625-F1
#
_entry.id   AF-A0A957L625-F1
#
_cell.length_a   1.000
_cell.length_b   1.000
_cell.length_c   1.000
_cell.angle_alpha   90.00
_cell.angle_beta   90.00
_cell.angle_gamma   90.00
#
_symmetry.space_group_name_H-M   'P 1'
#
loop_
_entity.id
_entity.type
_entity.pdbx_description
1 polymer ?
#
loop_
_entity_poly.entity_id
_entity_poly.type
_entity_poly.pdbx_seq_one_letter_code
_entity_poly.pdbx_strand_id
1 'polypeptide(L)'
;RIYGGTFTNNVAHIRGGGVYAPNMLLIEGTILRSNEAGFQGGGVSGKTVTVRWATFDGNDCIGAPCQGGALSAGLPGASLIVEGSTIANNFSSAIGGGIYTVGPL
;
A
#
# COMPACT_ATOMS: atom_id res chain seq x y z
N ARG A 1 -12.93 6.37 -0.93
CA ARG A 1 -13.34 4.95 -0.72
C ARG A 1 -13.29 4.26 -2.06
N ILE A 2 -12.86 3.00 -2.11
CA ILE A 2 -12.71 2.19 -3.32
C ILE A 2 -13.40 0.85 -3.06
N TYR A 3 -14.25 0.42 -3.99
CA TYR A 3 -15.02 -0.82 -3.90
C TYR A 3 -14.88 -1.58 -5.22
N GLY A 4 -14.29 -2.78 -5.15
CA GLY A 4 -14.04 -3.59 -6.35
C GLY A 4 -13.01 -3.01 -7.30
N GLY A 5 -12.77 -3.73 -8.40
CA GLY A 5 -11.90 -3.28 -9.49
C GLY A 5 -10.44 -3.66 -9.33
N THR A 6 -9.60 -3.14 -10.24
CA THR A 6 -8.17 -3.47 -10.30
C THR A 6 -7.34 -2.24 -10.63
N PHE A 7 -6.30 -2.01 -9.84
CA PHE A 7 -5.23 -1.05 -10.13
C PHE A 7 -3.97 -1.84 -10.43
N THR A 8 -3.46 -1.73 -11.66
CA THR A 8 -2.29 -2.49 -12.07
C THR A 8 -1.35 -1.71 -12.97
N ASN A 9 -0.04 -1.99 -12.84
CA ASN A 9 1.03 -1.40 -13.65
C ASN A 9 1.09 0.13 -13.58
N ASN A 10 0.71 0.70 -12.44
CA ASN A 10 0.85 2.14 -12.19
C ASN A 10 2.19 2.42 -11.51
N VAL A 11 2.80 3.55 -11.88
CA VAL A 11 4.10 3.97 -11.35
C VAL A 11 3.99 5.38 -10.80
N ALA A 12 4.40 5.57 -9.55
CA ALA A 12 4.48 6.88 -8.92
C ALA A 12 5.91 7.17 -8.44
N HIS A 13 6.41 8.36 -8.74
CA HIS A 13 7.76 8.76 -8.30
C HIS A 13 7.93 8.82 -6.77
N ILE A 14 6.85 8.97 -6.01
CA ILE A 14 6.94 9.16 -4.56
C ILE A 14 6.08 8.18 -3.77
N ARG A 15 4.76 8.22 -3.90
CA ARG A 15 3.86 7.51 -2.99
C ARG A 15 2.72 6.84 -3.73
N GLY A 16 2.37 5.63 -3.29
CA GLY A 16 1.13 4.98 -3.68
C GLY A 16 1.07 4.73 -5.17
N GLY A 17 1.90 3.81 -5.68
CA GLY A 17 1.99 3.51 -7.10
C GLY A 17 0.63 3.27 -7.73
N GLY A 18 -0.24 2.51 -7.04
CA GLY A 18 -1.64 2.37 -7.40
C GLY A 18 -2.53 3.48 -6.83
N VAL A 19 -2.45 3.74 -5.52
CA VAL A 19 -3.31 4.71 -4.83
C VAL A 19 -2.55 5.49 -3.77
N TYR A 20 -2.63 6.82 -3.84
CA TYR A 20 -2.20 7.71 -2.76
C TYR A 20 -3.39 8.37 -2.06
N ALA A 21 -3.50 8.19 -0.74
CA ALA A 21 -4.58 8.77 0.08
C ALA A 21 -4.04 9.35 1.40
N PRO A 22 -3.71 10.66 1.46
CA PRO A 22 -3.08 11.28 2.63
C PRO A 22 -3.96 11.31 3.90
N ASN A 23 -5.28 11.11 3.75
CA ASN A 23 -6.24 11.14 4.84
C ASN A 23 -6.78 9.72 5.12
N MET A 24 -8.10 9.53 5.03
CA MET A 24 -8.77 8.27 5.24
C MET A 24 -9.03 7.55 3.91
N LEU A 25 -8.71 6.26 3.87
CA LEU A 25 -8.99 5.37 2.74
C LEU A 25 -9.63 4.09 3.24
N LEU A 26 -10.75 3.73 2.62
CA LEU A 26 -11.33 2.39 2.70
C LEU A 26 -11.17 1.73 1.33
N ILE A 27 -10.58 0.54 1.32
CA ILE A 27 -10.45 -0.34 0.16
C ILE A 27 -11.17 -1.65 0.47
N GLU A 28 -12.07 -2.05 -0.40
CA GLU A 28 -12.86 -3.27 -0.22
C GLU A 28 -12.93 -4.05 -1.54
N GLY A 29 -12.66 -5.36 -1.51
CA GLY A 29 -12.82 -6.23 -2.68
C GLY A 29 -11.96 -5.85 -3.89
N THR A 30 -10.87 -5.10 -3.69
CA THR A 30 -10.06 -4.50 -4.76
C THR A 30 -8.75 -5.27 -4.95
N ILE A 31 -8.28 -5.36 -6.20
CA ILE A 31 -6.97 -5.93 -6.53
C ILE A 31 -5.98 -4.79 -6.85
N LEU A 32 -4.83 -4.80 -6.18
CA LEU A 32 -3.69 -3.95 -6.47
C LEU A 32 -2.51 -4.84 -6.86
N ARG A 33 -2.11 -4.79 -8.12
CA ARG A 33 -1.09 -5.69 -8.66
C ARG A 33 -0.03 -4.97 -9.48
N SER A 34 1.24 -5.28 -9.24
CA SER A 34 2.34 -4.76 -10.08
C SER A 34 2.37 -3.24 -10.15
N ASN A 35 2.05 -2.57 -9.03
CA ASN A 35 2.21 -1.12 -8.92
C ASN A 35 3.53 -0.79 -8.23
N GLU A 36 4.14 0.32 -8.63
CA GLU A 36 5.46 0.73 -8.17
C GLU A 36 5.45 2.14 -7.57
N ALA A 37 6.11 2.32 -6.43
CA ALA A 37 6.35 3.62 -5.82
C ALA A 37 7.82 3.88 -5.53
N GLY A 38 8.22 5.14 -5.63
CA GLY A 38 9.58 5.56 -5.32
C GLY A 38 9.92 5.53 -3.82
N PHE A 39 9.02 5.86 -2.90
CA PHE A 39 9.38 5.97 -1.48
C PHE A 39 8.41 5.28 -0.51
N GLN A 40 7.13 5.17 -0.85
CA GLN A 40 6.13 4.65 0.08
C GLN A 40 5.02 3.91 -0.65
N GLY A 41 4.81 2.63 -0.31
CA GLY A 41 3.64 1.86 -0.73
C GLY A 41 3.56 1.70 -2.25
N GLY A 42 4.18 0.66 -2.79
CA GLY A 42 4.05 0.33 -4.22
C GLY A 42 2.60 0.20 -4.66
N GLY A 43 1.76 -0.45 -3.84
CA GLY A 43 0.32 -0.47 -4.02
C GLY A 43 -0.36 0.80 -3.52
N VAL A 44 -0.37 0.98 -2.20
CA VAL A 44 -1.08 2.05 -1.50
C VAL A 44 -0.17 2.77 -0.50
N SER A 45 -0.25 4.09 -0.49
CA SER A 45 0.28 4.92 0.60
C SER A 45 -0.83 5.77 1.20
N GLY A 46 -0.98 5.76 2.53
CA GLY A 46 -1.95 6.61 3.21
C GLY A 46 -1.71 6.78 4.71
N LYS A 47 -2.57 7.57 5.38
CA LYS A 47 -2.46 7.78 6.83
C LYS A 47 -3.37 6.83 7.62
N THR A 48 -4.66 6.85 7.32
CA THR A 48 -5.65 5.97 7.95
C THR A 48 -6.23 5.08 6.88
N VAL A 49 -5.83 3.81 6.86
CA VAL A 49 -6.21 2.88 5.79
C VAL A 49 -6.92 1.67 6.38
N THR A 50 -8.12 1.40 5.89
CA THR A 50 -8.86 0.16 6.15
C THR A 50 -8.91 -0.64 4.86
N VAL A 51 -8.40 -1.87 4.90
CA VAL A 51 -8.33 -2.79 3.77
C VAL A 51 -9.11 -4.04 4.12
N ARG A 52 -10.09 -4.40 3.29
CA ARG A 52 -10.93 -5.59 3.49
C ARG A 52 -11.08 -6.40 2.22
N TRP A 53 -10.91 -7.71 2.33
CA TRP A 53 -11.13 -8.66 1.23
C TRP A 53 -10.40 -8.26 -0.07
N ALA A 54 -9.20 -7.69 0.06
CA ALA A 54 -8.42 -7.15 -1.04
C ALA A 54 -7.20 -8.02 -1.33
N THR A 55 -6.61 -7.86 -2.51
CA THR A 55 -5.37 -8.54 -2.90
C THR A 55 -4.32 -7.52 -3.29
N PHE A 56 -3.17 -7.57 -2.62
CA PHE A 56 -1.96 -6.82 -2.96
C PHE A 56 -0.90 -7.81 -3.40
N ASP A 57 -0.61 -7.82 -4.70
CA ASP A 57 0.23 -8.84 -5.32
C ASP A 57 1.31 -8.22 -6.20
N GLY A 58 2.59 -8.48 -5.92
CA GLY A 58 3.67 -8.01 -6.79
C GLY A 58 3.86 -6.50 -6.82
N ASN A 59 3.48 -5.76 -5.77
CA ASN A 59 3.70 -4.31 -5.71
C ASN A 59 5.06 -3.98 -5.09
N ASP A 60 5.73 -2.98 -5.66
CA ASP A 60 7.13 -2.70 -5.38
C ASP A 60 7.36 -1.27 -4.89
N CYS A 61 8.22 -1.14 -3.90
CA CYS A 61 8.74 0.13 -3.43
C CYS A 61 10.26 0.10 -3.63
N ILE A 62 10.76 0.86 -4.59
CA ILE A 62 12.15 0.70 -5.06
C ILE A 62 13.13 1.79 -4.59
N GLY A 63 12.71 3.03 -4.40
CA GLY A 63 13.63 4.13 -4.04
C GLY A 63 13.96 4.16 -2.55
N ALA A 64 15.24 4.16 -2.22
CA ALA A 64 15.69 4.15 -0.84
C ALA A 64 15.56 5.56 -0.19
N PRO A 65 15.05 5.67 1.06
CA PRO A 65 14.58 4.59 1.94
C PRO A 65 13.09 4.28 1.72
N CYS A 66 12.80 3.10 1.13
CA CYS A 66 11.43 2.70 0.82
C CYS A 66 10.70 2.07 2.00
N GLN A 67 9.39 2.29 2.06
CA GLN A 67 8.54 1.85 3.16
C GLN A 67 7.28 1.19 2.65
N GLY A 68 7.15 -0.12 2.82
CA GLY A 68 5.97 -0.89 2.40
C GLY A 68 5.97 -1.16 0.90
N GLY A 69 6.18 -2.41 0.48
CA GLY A 69 6.06 -2.79 -0.94
C GLY A 69 4.61 -2.76 -1.42
N ALA A 70 3.68 -3.30 -0.63
CA ALA A 70 2.24 -3.15 -0.89
C ALA A 70 1.67 -1.88 -0.29
N LEU A 71 1.80 -1.73 1.03
CA LEU A 71 1.03 -0.76 1.82
C LEU A 71 1.96 0.00 2.75
N SER A 72 1.81 1.32 2.77
CA SER A 72 2.57 2.21 3.64
C SER A 72 1.65 3.15 4.42
N ALA A 73 1.72 3.05 5.75
CA ALA A 73 1.04 3.90 6.72
C ALA A 73 2.06 4.56 7.68
N GLY A 74 2.97 5.35 7.12
CA GLY A 74 4.15 5.88 7.83
C GLY A 74 4.00 7.26 8.48
N LEU A 75 2.85 7.93 8.36
CA LEU A 75 2.67 9.28 8.91
C LEU A 75 2.33 9.27 10.41
N PRO A 76 2.72 10.28 11.20
CA PRO A 76 2.34 10.38 12.61
C PRO A 76 0.82 10.30 12.82
N GLY A 77 0.41 9.44 13.75
CA GLY A 77 -1.01 9.14 13.99
C GLY A 77 -1.65 8.31 12.87
N ALA A 78 -0.85 7.53 12.13
CA ALA A 78 -1.36 6.54 11.19
C ALA A 78 -2.09 5.41 11.91
N SER A 79 -2.99 4.75 11.19
CA SER A 79 -3.68 3.53 11.63
C SER A 79 -3.96 2.68 10.41
N LEU A 80 -3.70 1.38 10.54
CA LEU A 80 -3.90 0.43 9.48
C LEU A 80 -4.77 -0.71 10.00
N ILE A 81 -5.80 -1.08 9.25
CA ILE A 81 -6.61 -2.26 9.50
C ILE A 81 -6.57 -3.10 8.22
N VAL A 82 -6.18 -4.36 8.33
CA VAL A 82 -6.15 -5.30 7.20
C VAL A 82 -6.90 -6.57 7.57
N GLU A 83 -8.08 -6.76 6.98
CA GLU A 83 -8.98 -7.88 7.30
C GLU A 83 -9.24 -8.72 6.05
N GLY A 84 -9.14 -10.05 6.17
CA GLY A 84 -9.49 -10.99 5.11
C GLY A 84 -8.78 -10.74 3.77
N SER A 85 -7.58 -10.14 3.78
CA SER A 85 -6.88 -9.69 2.59
C SER A 85 -5.58 -10.48 2.37
N THR A 86 -5.14 -10.56 1.12
CA THR A 86 -3.89 -11.23 0.74
C THR A 86 -2.82 -10.20 0.40
N ILE A 87 -1.66 -10.29 1.04
CA ILE A 87 -0.47 -9.47 0.76
C ILE A 87 0.66 -10.42 0.34
N ALA A 88 0.88 -10.57 -0.96
CA ALA A 88 1.81 -11.56 -1.52
C ALA A 88 2.79 -10.92 -2.52
N ASN A 89 4.00 -11.47 -2.61
CA ASN A 89 4.99 -11.09 -3.63
C ASN A 89 5.36 -9.60 -3.69
N ASN A 90 5.12 -8.84 -2.63
CA ASN A 90 5.44 -7.42 -2.60
C ASN A 90 6.87 -7.20 -2.10
N PHE A 91 7.55 -6.18 -2.63
CA PHE A 91 8.94 -5.89 -2.29
C PHE A 91 9.14 -4.43 -1.86
N SER A 92 9.99 -4.22 -0.86
CA SER A 92 10.47 -2.90 -0.45
C SER A 92 11.99 -2.93 -0.35
N SER A 93 12.67 -1.97 -0.97
CA SER A 93 14.14 -1.90 -0.96
C SER A 93 14.74 -1.53 0.40
N ALA A 94 13.93 -1.12 1.39
CA ALA A 94 14.42 -0.85 2.74
C ALA A 94 13.61 -1.54 3.83
N ILE A 95 12.37 -1.11 4.10
CA ILE A 95 11.60 -1.59 5.27
C ILE A 95 10.20 -2.04 4.87
N GLY A 96 9.75 -3.16 5.44
CA GLY A 96 8.40 -3.69 5.28
C GLY A 96 8.14 -4.19 3.86
N GLY A 97 8.59 -5.41 3.54
CA GLY A 97 8.44 -5.99 2.19
C GLY A 97 6.99 -5.96 1.69
N GLY A 98 6.02 -6.30 2.54
CA GLY A 98 4.59 -6.10 2.27
C GLY A 98 4.05 -4.81 2.85
N ILE A 99 4.02 -4.72 4.18
CA ILE A 99 3.38 -3.63 4.92
C ILE A 99 4.44 -2.90 5.74
N TYR A 100 4.31 -1.57 5.76
CA TYR A 100 4.96 -0.70 6.75
C TYR A 100 3.91 0.18 7.43
N THR A 101 3.93 0.25 8.76
CA THR A 101 3.11 1.19 9.54
C THR A 101 3.88 1.67 10.77
N VAL A 102 3.66 2.92 11.18
CA VAL A 102 4.14 3.46 12.47
C VAL A 102 3.04 3.49 13.55
N GLY A 103 1.80 3.16 13.15
CA GLY A 103 0.66 3.05 14.05
C GLY A 103 0.22 1.59 14.24
N PRO A 104 -0.84 1.36 15.04
CA PRO A 104 -1.37 0.02 15.25
C PRO A 104 -1.80 -0.64 13.93
N LEU A 105 -1.58 -1.95 13.86
CA LEU A 105 -2.01 -2.88 12.81
C LEU A 105 -2.92 -3.94 13.42
#